data_AF-A0A2V5JIC7-F1
#
_entry.id   AF-A0A2V5JIC7-F1
#
_cell.length_a   1.000
_cell.length_b   1.000
_cell.length_c   1.000
_cell.angle_alpha   90.00
_cell.angle_beta   90.00
_cell.angle_gamma   90.00
#
_symmetry.space_group_name_H-M   'P 1'
#
loop_
_entity.id
_entity.type
_entity.pdbx_description
1 polymer ?
#
loop_
_entity_poly.entity_id
_entity_poly.type
_entity_poly.pdbx_seq_one_letter_code
_entity_poly.pdbx_strand_id
1 'polypeptide(L)'
;MAFVIVQHLDPHHASRLSSLLGKVTAMPVSEVTETTTPKPNTVYVQPPNKCVMAKDGTLTLVQREERLNVGIDHFFESLAEECGSRAIGIVLSGTGSDGTAGLRAIKAAGGLTFAQNQQSAKFDAMPRSAIRAGFVDLVLTPREIAREIERVADHPYIRQPLGDPEEIEKAAYRQADDLGRIFLSLKKQMGVDFSAYKESTLIRRIQRRMTLHRVEKISQYARFLRDNKKEIEALFDDLLINVTRFFRDEALFRALKKRFLPALLKNKSKDRQPELRAWVPGCASGEEVYSLAICILETLGSGLSKMR
;
A
#
# COMPACT_ATOMS: atom_id res chain seq x y z
N MET A 1 0.75 -3.13 19.20
CA MET A 1 0.68 -2.10 18.15
C MET A 1 1.47 -0.87 18.59
N ALA A 2 2.18 -0.20 17.69
CA ALA A 2 2.85 1.08 17.93
C ALA A 2 2.23 2.16 17.02
N PHE A 3 2.30 3.43 17.42
CA PHE A 3 1.72 4.54 16.67
C PHE A 3 2.83 5.46 16.19
N VAL A 4 2.82 5.83 14.92
CA VAL A 4 3.77 6.80 14.35
C VAL A 4 2.99 7.95 13.74
N ILE A 5 3.28 9.17 14.18
CA ILE A 5 2.63 10.39 13.73
C ILE A 5 3.61 11.14 12.84
N VAL A 6 3.24 11.24 11.57
CA VAL A 6 3.96 11.98 10.54
C VAL A 6 3.15 13.22 10.19
N GLN A 7 3.78 14.39 10.28
CA GLN A 7 3.15 15.68 10.00
C GLN A 7 4.06 16.53 9.11
N HIS A 8 3.47 17.36 8.27
CA HIS A 8 4.17 18.49 7.65
C HIS A 8 4.52 19.51 8.73
N LEU A 9 5.77 19.52 9.16
CA LEU A 9 6.31 20.50 10.10
C LEU A 9 7.11 21.55 9.35
N ASP A 10 7.05 22.79 9.82
CA ASP A 10 7.94 23.85 9.38
C ASP A 10 9.39 23.47 9.77
N PRO A 11 10.33 23.44 8.83
CA PRO A 11 11.77 23.24 9.06
C PRO A 11 12.39 24.05 10.19
N HIS A 12 11.89 25.27 10.41
CA HIS A 12 12.49 26.25 11.31
C HIS A 12 11.76 26.33 12.65
N HIS A 13 10.70 25.56 12.85
CA HIS A 13 9.93 25.56 14.09
C HIS A 13 10.05 24.22 14.83
N ALA A 14 10.53 24.27 16.07
CA ALA A 14 10.53 23.11 16.94
C ALA A 14 9.09 22.63 17.17
N SER A 15 8.81 21.37 16.83
CA SER A 15 7.49 20.78 17.05
C SER A 15 7.25 20.59 18.55
N ARG A 16 6.14 21.13 19.05
CA ARG A 16 5.68 20.87 20.42
C ARG A 16 4.76 19.66 20.50
N LEU A 17 4.53 18.95 19.39
CA LEU A 17 3.52 17.91 19.29
C LEU A 17 3.74 16.77 20.28
N SER A 18 4.97 16.29 20.43
CA SER A 18 5.34 15.24 21.39
C SER A 18 4.94 15.63 22.82
N SER A 19 5.25 16.87 23.23
CA SER A 19 4.91 17.41 24.55
C SER A 19 3.40 17.60 24.76
N LEU A 20 2.66 17.96 23.72
CA LEU A 20 1.21 18.16 23.79
C LEU A 20 0.49 16.82 23.90
N LEU A 21 0.90 15.84 23.10
CA LEU A 21 0.34 14.49 23.15
C LEU A 21 0.64 13.83 24.50
N GLY A 22 1.86 13.96 25.02
CA GLY A 22 2.24 13.39 26.31
C GLY A 22 1.40 13.90 27.50
N LYS A 23 0.70 15.03 27.36
CA LYS A 23 -0.22 15.54 28.40
C LYS A 23 -1.61 14.93 28.34
N VAL A 24 -2.00 14.33 27.21
CA VAL A 24 -3.37 13.86 26.95
C VAL A 24 -3.47 12.34 26.76
N THR A 25 -2.35 11.62 26.83
CA THR A 25 -2.33 10.15 26.78
C THR A 25 -1.44 9.56 27.87
N ALA A 26 -1.78 8.35 28.32
CA ALA A 26 -0.93 7.55 29.20
C ALA A 26 0.15 6.76 28.42
N MET A 27 0.06 6.70 27.09
CA MET A 27 1.09 6.08 26.25
C MET A 27 2.38 6.91 26.28
N PRO A 28 3.57 6.28 26.36
CA PRO A 28 4.82 7.00 26.17
C PRO A 28 4.83 7.70 24.81
N VAL A 29 5.23 8.97 24.79
CA VAL A 29 5.36 9.77 23.58
C VAL A 29 6.82 10.17 23.40
N SER A 30 7.43 9.77 22.28
CA SER A 30 8.84 10.06 21.98
C SER A 30 8.99 10.58 20.56
N GLU A 31 9.85 11.58 20.37
CA GLU A 31 10.30 11.96 19.03
C GLU A 31 11.32 10.93 18.53
N VAL A 32 11.27 10.58 17.24
CA VAL A 32 12.26 9.67 16.64
C VAL A 32 13.53 10.48 16.38
N THR A 33 14.57 10.28 17.19
CA THR A 33 15.86 10.99 17.07
C THR A 33 16.97 10.12 16.48
N GLU A 34 16.83 8.81 16.60
CA GLU A 34 17.77 7.79 16.13
C GLU A 34 17.02 6.52 15.70
N THR A 35 17.75 5.54 15.16
CA THR A 35 17.16 4.25 14.80
C THR A 35 16.55 3.58 16.01
N THR A 36 15.23 3.39 15.99
CA THR A 36 14.46 2.98 17.16
C THR A 36 13.60 1.76 16.83
N THR A 37 13.68 0.69 17.65
CA THR A 37 12.73 -0.41 17.57
C THR A 37 11.39 0.03 18.17
N PRO A 38 10.28 0.05 17.40
CA PRO A 38 8.98 0.46 17.93
C PRO A 38 8.49 -0.49 19.02
N LYS A 39 8.02 0.07 20.13
CA LYS A 39 7.44 -0.68 21.26
C LYS A 39 5.91 -0.61 21.23
N PRO A 40 5.22 -1.66 21.68
CA PRO A 40 3.77 -1.61 21.84
C PRO A 40 3.30 -0.43 22.71
N ASN A 41 2.11 0.10 22.42
CA ASN A 41 1.46 1.19 23.17
C ASN A 41 2.33 2.44 23.33
N THR A 42 3.15 2.74 22.33
CA THR A 42 4.04 3.90 22.29
C THR A 42 3.72 4.77 21.07
N VAL A 43 3.73 6.08 21.26
CA VAL A 43 3.53 7.07 20.20
C VAL A 43 4.88 7.66 19.79
N TYR A 44 5.23 7.52 18.53
CA TYR A 44 6.42 8.07 17.91
C TYR A 44 6.05 9.28 17.07
N VAL A 45 6.78 10.38 17.20
CA VAL A 45 6.54 11.60 16.43
C VAL A 45 7.73 11.86 15.51
N GLN A 46 7.46 12.19 14.25
CA GLN A 46 8.49 12.61 13.31
C GLN A 46 9.12 13.95 13.73
N PRO A 47 10.46 14.06 13.82
CA PRO A 47 11.12 15.32 14.09
C PRO A 47 11.04 16.30 12.89
N PRO A 48 11.22 17.61 13.10
CA PRO A 48 11.39 18.57 12.00
C PRO A 48 12.58 18.20 11.10
N ASN A 49 12.51 18.60 9.82
CA ASN A 49 13.56 18.40 8.80
C ASN A 49 13.97 16.97 8.45
N LYS A 50 13.36 15.94 9.04
CA LYS A 50 13.66 14.55 8.69
C LYS A 50 12.38 13.79 8.37
N CYS A 51 12.53 12.71 7.62
CA CYS A 51 11.44 11.78 7.33
C CYS A 51 11.70 10.48 8.09
N VAL A 52 10.67 9.98 8.78
CA VAL A 52 10.70 8.66 9.42
C VAL A 52 10.38 7.60 8.37
N MET A 53 11.11 6.49 8.39
CA MET A 53 10.91 5.32 7.52
C MET A 53 10.86 4.05 8.36
N ALA A 54 9.96 3.12 8.04
CA ALA A 54 9.93 1.79 8.63
C ALA A 54 10.81 0.85 7.80
N LYS A 55 11.81 0.21 8.42
CA LYS A 55 12.73 -0.71 7.74
C LYS A 55 13.39 -1.67 8.73
N ASP A 56 13.46 -2.95 8.37
CA ASP A 56 14.14 -4.01 9.11
C ASP A 56 13.64 -4.09 10.57
N GLY A 57 12.32 -3.95 10.77
CA GLY A 57 11.68 -3.91 12.09
C GLY A 57 11.96 -2.66 12.93
N THR A 58 12.57 -1.63 12.35
CA THR A 58 12.95 -0.39 13.05
C THR A 58 12.38 0.86 12.39
N LEU A 59 12.30 1.95 13.15
CA LEU A 59 12.07 3.30 12.64
C LEU A 59 13.43 3.97 12.42
N THR A 60 13.70 4.38 11.18
CA THR A 60 14.93 5.05 10.77
C THR A 60 14.62 6.46 10.30
N LEU A 61 15.62 7.34 10.33
CA LEU A 61 15.50 8.72 9.86
C LEU A 61 16.30 8.90 8.58
N VAL A 62 15.66 9.49 7.58
CA VAL A 62 16.33 9.95 6.36
C VAL A 62 16.23 11.47 6.27
N GLN A 63 17.23 12.10 5.64
CA GLN A 63 17.19 13.55 5.48
C GLN A 63 16.13 13.97 4.48
N ARG A 64 15.44 15.08 4.79
CA ARG A 64 14.42 15.63 3.91
C ARG A 64 15.08 16.38 2.75
N GLU A 65 15.12 15.75 1.58
CA GLU A 65 15.47 16.39 0.31
C GLU A 65 14.25 17.11 -0.29
N GLU A 66 14.43 18.08 -1.20
CA GLU A 66 13.30 18.79 -1.85
C GLU A 66 12.32 17.85 -2.57
N ARG A 67 12.78 16.67 -3.03
CA ARG A 67 11.95 15.61 -3.61
C ARG A 67 11.10 14.85 -2.59
N LEU A 68 11.47 14.87 -1.31
CA LEU A 68 10.80 14.19 -0.19
C LEU A 68 9.72 15.07 0.46
N ASN A 69 9.14 16.00 -0.28
CA ASN A 69 8.08 16.87 0.25
C ASN A 69 6.76 16.14 0.59
N VAL A 70 6.63 14.87 0.16
CA VAL A 70 5.55 13.92 0.48
C VAL A 70 5.96 12.95 1.59
N GLY A 71 6.21 13.49 2.79
CA GLY A 71 6.72 12.71 3.92
C GLY A 71 5.75 11.63 4.42
N ILE A 72 4.44 11.81 4.25
CA ILE A 72 3.44 10.83 4.67
C ILE A 72 3.41 9.65 3.68
N ASP A 73 3.40 9.93 2.37
CA ASP A 73 3.43 8.89 1.34
C ASP A 73 4.64 7.97 1.51
N HIS A 74 5.85 8.52 1.67
CA HIS A 74 7.06 7.72 1.86
C HIS A 74 7.03 6.85 3.12
N PHE A 75 6.56 7.42 4.24
CA PHE A 75 6.41 6.63 5.47
C PHE A 75 5.42 5.49 5.26
N PHE A 76 4.26 5.75 4.67
CA PHE A 76 3.25 4.73 4.39
C PHE A 76 3.73 3.66 3.40
N GLU A 77 4.50 4.03 2.37
CA GLU A 77 5.12 3.07 1.46
C GLU A 77 6.10 2.15 2.20
N SER A 78 6.99 2.71 3.02
CA SER A 78 7.92 1.93 3.84
C SER A 78 7.20 1.03 4.86
N LEU A 79 6.11 1.54 5.46
CA LEU A 79 5.28 0.80 6.38
C LEU A 79 4.56 -0.36 5.68
N ALA A 80 4.09 -0.15 4.45
CA ALA A 80 3.46 -1.19 3.65
C ALA A 80 4.45 -2.31 3.29
N GLU A 81 5.66 -1.94 2.87
CA GLU A 81 6.74 -2.90 2.56
C GLU A 81 7.16 -3.71 3.79
N GLU A 82 7.31 -3.05 4.95
CA GLU A 82 7.77 -3.69 6.20
C GLU A 82 6.67 -4.49 6.91
N CYS A 83 5.46 -3.95 7.02
CA CYS A 83 4.40 -4.54 7.85
C CYS A 83 3.35 -5.33 7.06
N GLY A 84 3.27 -5.19 5.73
CA GLY A 84 2.30 -5.91 4.91
C GLY A 84 0.85 -5.70 5.38
N SER A 85 0.13 -6.80 5.60
CA SER A 85 -1.25 -6.78 6.09
C SER A 85 -1.42 -6.22 7.50
N ARG A 86 -0.34 -6.08 8.27
CA ARG A 86 -0.38 -5.50 9.62
C ARG A 86 -0.31 -3.98 9.62
N ALA A 87 -0.05 -3.36 8.46
CA ALA A 87 0.00 -1.90 8.32
C ALA A 87 -1.42 -1.31 8.43
N ILE A 88 -1.55 -0.24 9.20
CA ILE A 88 -2.77 0.58 9.26
C ILE A 88 -2.38 2.01 8.90
N GLY A 89 -2.88 2.49 7.77
CA GLY A 89 -2.65 3.86 7.30
C GLY A 89 -3.84 4.75 7.64
N ILE A 90 -3.58 5.93 8.20
CA ILE A 90 -4.64 6.84 8.63
C ILE A 90 -4.32 8.25 8.14
N VAL A 91 -5.17 8.79 7.27
CA VAL A 91 -5.08 10.18 6.81
C VAL A 91 -6.07 11.04 7.59
N LEU A 92 -5.55 12.00 8.34
CA LEU A 92 -6.34 12.97 9.10
C LEU A 92 -6.44 14.32 8.37
N SER A 93 -7.18 15.26 8.96
CA SER A 93 -7.35 16.63 8.47
C SER A 93 -6.02 17.28 8.07
N GLY A 94 -5.96 17.80 6.85
CA GLY A 94 -4.75 18.38 6.27
C GLY A 94 -5.00 18.98 4.88
N THR A 95 -4.02 19.73 4.38
CA THR A 95 -4.03 20.32 3.04
C THR A 95 -3.23 19.47 2.05
N GLY A 96 -3.55 19.54 0.75
CA GLY A 96 -2.82 18.81 -0.29
C GLY A 96 -3.32 17.38 -0.48
N SER A 97 -2.44 16.49 -0.95
CA SER A 97 -2.75 15.08 -1.28
C SER A 97 -1.78 14.06 -0.68
N ASP A 98 -0.80 14.51 0.12
CA ASP A 98 0.20 13.64 0.76
C ASP A 98 -0.49 12.61 1.67
N GLY A 99 -0.14 11.34 1.51
CA GLY A 99 -0.79 10.18 2.12
C GLY A 99 -1.70 9.41 1.15
N THR A 100 -2.10 9.98 0.01
CA THR A 100 -2.96 9.28 -0.97
C THR A 100 -2.22 8.10 -1.62
N ALA A 101 -0.98 8.31 -2.08
CA ALA A 101 -0.20 7.26 -2.72
C ALA A 101 0.29 6.22 -1.70
N GLY A 102 0.56 6.65 -0.47
CA GLY A 102 0.90 5.82 0.66
C GLY A 102 -0.25 4.91 1.11
N LEU A 103 -1.48 5.43 1.21
CA LEU A 103 -2.65 4.58 1.52
C LEU A 103 -2.88 3.55 0.41
N ARG A 104 -2.68 3.92 -0.85
CA ARG A 104 -2.70 2.95 -1.95
C ARG A 104 -1.68 1.84 -1.72
N ALA A 105 -0.44 2.16 -1.32
CA ALA A 105 0.58 1.17 -1.02
C ALA A 105 0.20 0.25 0.15
N ILE A 106 -0.31 0.81 1.25
CA ILE A 106 -0.79 0.05 2.42
C ILE A 106 -1.89 -0.92 2.01
N LYS A 107 -2.90 -0.45 1.26
CA LYS A 107 -3.97 -1.29 0.73
C LYS A 107 -3.41 -2.37 -0.21
N ALA A 108 -2.45 -2.02 -1.08
CA ALA A 108 -1.75 -2.96 -1.95
C ALA A 108 -1.02 -4.06 -1.18
N ALA A 109 -0.54 -3.78 0.02
CA ALA A 109 0.15 -4.76 0.86
C ALA A 109 -0.82 -5.60 1.72
N GLY A 110 -2.13 -5.33 1.65
CA GLY A 110 -3.17 -5.99 2.46
C GLY A 110 -3.46 -5.28 3.77
N GLY A 111 -2.87 -4.11 4.00
CA GLY A 111 -3.16 -3.30 5.19
C GLY A 111 -4.55 -2.69 5.17
N LEU A 112 -4.90 -2.03 6.28
CA LEU A 112 -6.15 -1.30 6.45
C LEU A 112 -5.90 0.19 6.27
N THR A 113 -6.85 0.89 5.66
CA THR A 113 -6.72 2.30 5.31
C THR A 113 -7.92 3.11 5.78
N PHE A 114 -7.67 4.13 6.59
CA PHE A 114 -8.71 4.99 7.13
C PHE A 114 -8.49 6.45 6.71
N ALA A 115 -9.57 7.20 6.55
CA ALA A 115 -9.51 8.63 6.40
C ALA A 115 -10.51 9.33 7.33
N GLN A 116 -10.11 10.50 7.82
CA GLN A 116 -11.01 11.35 8.59
C GLN A 116 -12.18 11.81 7.71
N ASN A 117 -13.40 11.73 8.24
CA ASN A 117 -14.57 12.21 7.53
C ASN A 117 -14.55 13.73 7.31
N GLN A 118 -15.16 14.18 6.22
CA GLN A 118 -15.14 15.59 5.82
C GLN A 118 -15.79 16.52 6.85
N GLN A 119 -16.83 16.03 7.55
CA GLN A 119 -17.58 16.82 8.54
C GLN A 119 -16.76 17.17 9.78
N SER A 120 -15.81 16.32 10.19
CA SER A 120 -14.95 16.57 11.35
C SER A 120 -13.58 17.16 10.98
N ALA A 121 -13.23 17.17 9.68
CA ALA A 121 -11.96 17.69 9.21
C ALA A 121 -11.99 19.22 9.13
N LYS A 122 -11.05 19.89 9.79
CA LYS A 122 -10.88 21.34 9.65
C LYS A 122 -10.36 21.72 8.26
N PHE A 123 -9.51 20.86 7.70
CA PHE A 123 -8.99 20.93 6.34
C PHE A 123 -9.24 19.57 5.69
N ASP A 124 -10.16 19.52 4.73
CA ASP A 124 -10.66 18.27 4.16
C ASP A 124 -9.89 17.82 2.91
N ALA A 125 -9.03 18.68 2.33
CA ALA A 125 -8.38 18.43 1.05
C ALA A 125 -7.61 17.10 1.02
N MET A 126 -6.80 16.82 2.04
CA MET A 126 -5.98 15.61 2.12
C MET A 126 -6.84 14.33 2.32
N PRO A 127 -7.76 14.25 3.32
CA PRO A 127 -8.70 13.13 3.40
C PRO A 127 -9.55 12.94 2.13
N ARG A 128 -10.05 14.04 1.54
CA ARG A 128 -10.88 14.00 0.32
C ARG A 128 -10.11 13.45 -0.88
N SER A 129 -8.83 13.81 -1.01
CA SER A 129 -7.94 13.24 -2.03
C SER A 129 -7.85 11.71 -1.89
N ALA A 130 -7.54 11.23 -0.69
CA ALA A 130 -7.44 9.79 -0.41
C ALA A 130 -8.75 9.04 -0.68
N ILE A 131 -9.89 9.59 -0.24
CA ILE A 131 -11.21 9.00 -0.45
C ILE A 131 -11.54 8.91 -1.94
N ARG A 132 -11.34 9.99 -2.68
CA ARG A 132 -11.63 10.04 -4.13
C ARG A 132 -10.75 9.08 -4.92
N ALA A 133 -9.53 8.84 -4.47
CA ALA A 133 -8.63 7.88 -5.10
C ALA A 133 -9.07 6.40 -4.91
N GLY A 134 -10.05 6.11 -4.04
CA GLY A 134 -10.60 4.77 -3.85
C GLY A 134 -9.76 3.87 -2.93
N PHE A 135 -8.72 4.41 -2.30
CA PHE A 135 -7.79 3.64 -1.46
C PHE A 135 -8.05 3.81 0.04
N VAL A 136 -9.27 4.18 0.42
CA VAL A 136 -9.73 4.28 1.81
C VAL A 136 -10.79 3.23 2.07
N ASP A 137 -10.62 2.44 3.12
CA ASP A 137 -11.58 1.39 3.51
C ASP A 137 -12.69 1.94 4.41
N LEU A 138 -12.35 2.81 5.36
CA LEU A 138 -13.30 3.40 6.30
C LEU A 138 -13.10 4.92 6.38
N VAL A 139 -14.22 5.65 6.28
CA VAL A 139 -14.29 7.10 6.44
C VAL A 139 -15.00 7.40 7.75
N LEU A 140 -14.26 7.90 8.74
CA LEU A 140 -14.69 7.91 10.14
C LEU A 140 -14.30 9.23 10.84
N THR A 141 -14.98 9.60 11.91
CA THR A 141 -14.48 10.66 12.82
C THR A 141 -13.24 10.19 13.58
N PRO A 142 -12.37 11.08 14.11
CA PRO A 142 -11.20 10.66 14.90
C PRO A 142 -11.53 9.73 16.08
N ARG A 143 -12.69 9.94 16.72
CA ARG A 143 -13.17 9.10 17.82
C ARG A 143 -13.54 7.69 17.35
N GLU A 144 -14.16 7.58 16.17
CA GLU A 144 -14.51 6.29 15.58
C GLU A 144 -13.27 5.58 15.03
N ILE A 145 -12.30 6.31 14.48
CA ILE A 145 -10.99 5.76 14.09
C ILE A 145 -10.33 5.09 15.30
N ALA A 146 -10.27 5.76 16.45
CA ALA A 146 -9.69 5.18 17.66
C ALA A 146 -10.37 3.87 18.08
N ARG A 147 -11.71 3.85 18.10
CA ARG A 147 -12.50 2.64 18.40
C ARG A 147 -12.26 1.52 17.41
N GLU A 148 -12.13 1.87 16.14
CA GLU A 148 -11.91 0.89 15.08
C GLU A 148 -10.50 0.30 15.15
N ILE A 149 -9.49 1.10 15.49
CA ILE A 149 -8.13 0.62 15.77
C ILE A 149 -8.15 -0.39 16.92
N GLU A 150 -8.79 -0.06 18.06
CA GLU A 150 -8.92 -0.99 19.19
C GLU A 150 -9.56 -2.31 18.77
N ARG A 151 -10.63 -2.24 17.97
CA ARG A 151 -11.33 -3.42 17.46
C ARG A 151 -10.43 -4.32 16.60
N VAL A 152 -9.65 -3.74 15.69
CA VAL A 152 -8.82 -4.52 14.75
C VAL A 152 -7.46 -4.92 15.34
N ALA A 153 -6.99 -4.23 16.38
CA ALA A 153 -5.69 -4.50 17.00
C ALA A 153 -5.55 -5.94 17.51
N ASP A 154 -6.65 -6.53 17.97
CA ASP A 154 -6.70 -7.89 18.49
C ASP A 154 -7.19 -8.92 17.47
N HIS A 155 -7.57 -8.47 16.27
CA HIS A 155 -8.09 -9.36 15.24
C HIS A 155 -6.97 -10.28 14.70
N PRO A 156 -7.22 -11.59 14.53
CA PRO A 156 -6.20 -12.54 14.05
C PRO A 156 -5.51 -12.13 12.75
N TYR A 157 -6.24 -11.47 11.84
CA TYR A 157 -5.71 -10.95 10.58
C TYR A 157 -4.54 -9.98 10.75
N ILE A 158 -4.60 -9.13 11.78
CA ILE A 158 -3.57 -8.11 12.08
C ILE A 158 -2.47 -8.68 12.98
N ARG A 159 -2.82 -9.57 13.92
CA ARG A 159 -1.86 -10.13 14.89
C ARG A 159 -0.95 -11.20 14.31
N GLN A 160 -1.46 -12.02 13.39
CA GLN A 160 -0.66 -13.11 12.86
C GLN A 160 0.43 -12.55 11.94
N PRO A 161 1.69 -13.04 12.06
CA PRO A 161 2.69 -12.82 11.03
C PRO A 161 2.11 -13.21 9.66
N LEU A 162 2.71 -12.72 8.57
CA LEU A 162 2.45 -13.28 7.24
C LEU A 162 2.80 -14.78 7.34
N GLY A 163 1.79 -15.62 7.62
CA GLY A 163 1.98 -17.04 7.84
C GLY A 163 2.57 -17.66 6.59
N ASP A 164 3.24 -18.81 6.77
CA ASP A 164 3.77 -19.59 5.66
C ASP A 164 2.67 -19.75 4.59
N PRO A 165 2.89 -19.29 3.35
CA PRO A 165 1.95 -19.46 2.27
C PRO A 165 1.42 -20.89 2.13
N GLU A 166 2.24 -21.91 2.43
CA GLU A 166 1.82 -23.31 2.38
C GLU A 166 0.80 -23.66 3.48
N GLU A 167 0.96 -23.14 4.69
CA GLU A 167 0.00 -23.38 5.78
C GLU A 167 -1.33 -22.66 5.53
N ILE A 168 -1.28 -21.46 4.93
CA ILE A 168 -2.47 -20.75 4.49
C ILE A 168 -3.21 -21.56 3.43
N GLU A 169 -2.49 -22.15 2.48
CA GLU A 169 -3.05 -22.97 1.42
C GLU A 169 -3.67 -24.27 1.97
N LYS A 170 -2.98 -24.96 2.90
CA LYS A 170 -3.57 -26.12 3.61
C LYS A 170 -4.85 -25.77 4.36
N ALA A 171 -4.91 -24.60 5.00
CA ALA A 171 -6.13 -24.12 5.67
C ALA A 171 -7.24 -23.76 4.67
N ALA A 172 -6.87 -23.33 3.46
CA ALA A 172 -7.77 -23.10 2.34
C ALA A 172 -8.45 -24.37 1.87
N TYR A 173 -7.67 -25.44 1.67
CA TYR A 173 -8.19 -26.74 1.23
C TYR A 173 -9.27 -27.27 2.18
N ARG A 174 -9.15 -27.03 3.49
CA ARG A 174 -10.18 -27.39 4.48
C ARG A 174 -11.49 -26.61 4.33
N GLN A 175 -11.46 -25.48 3.63
CA GLN A 175 -12.57 -24.55 3.42
C GLN A 175 -12.91 -24.41 1.91
N ALA A 176 -12.49 -25.37 1.08
CA ALA A 176 -12.59 -25.31 -0.37
C ALA A 176 -14.03 -25.06 -0.86
N ASP A 177 -15.03 -25.63 -0.21
CA ASP A 177 -16.44 -25.46 -0.59
C ASP A 177 -16.92 -24.01 -0.45
N ASP A 178 -16.55 -23.33 0.64
CA ASP A 178 -16.95 -21.94 0.88
C ASP A 178 -16.14 -20.97 0.03
N LEU A 179 -14.85 -21.24 -0.21
CA LEU A 179 -14.05 -20.50 -1.19
C LEU A 179 -14.65 -20.63 -2.60
N GLY A 180 -15.04 -21.85 -2.99
CA GLY A 180 -15.72 -22.11 -4.26
C GLY A 180 -17.01 -21.30 -4.42
N ARG A 181 -17.79 -21.14 -3.34
CA ARG A 181 -19.00 -20.28 -3.35
C ARG A 181 -18.67 -18.80 -3.54
N ILE A 182 -17.58 -18.31 -2.96
CA ILE A 182 -17.10 -16.94 -3.16
C ILE A 182 -16.68 -16.75 -4.61
N PHE A 183 -15.87 -17.66 -5.16
CA PHE A 183 -15.40 -17.59 -6.55
C PHE A 183 -16.55 -17.69 -7.56
N LEU A 184 -17.53 -18.55 -7.30
CA LEU A 184 -18.74 -18.65 -8.12
C LEU A 184 -19.54 -17.34 -8.10
N SER A 185 -19.64 -16.68 -6.95
CA SER A 185 -20.33 -15.39 -6.82
C SER A 185 -19.61 -14.29 -7.61
N LEU A 186 -18.27 -14.25 -7.51
CA LEU A 186 -17.42 -13.33 -8.31
C LEU A 186 -17.56 -13.60 -9.80
N LYS A 187 -17.48 -14.85 -10.25
CA LYS A 187 -17.63 -15.23 -11.65
C LYS A 187 -19.01 -14.86 -12.19
N LYS A 188 -20.08 -15.11 -11.42
CA LYS A 188 -21.46 -14.82 -11.84
C LYS A 188 -21.73 -13.31 -11.98
N GLN A 189 -21.16 -12.48 -11.11
CA GLN A 189 -21.47 -11.04 -11.11
C GLN A 189 -20.44 -10.18 -11.84
N MET A 190 -19.16 -10.55 -11.82
CA MET A 190 -18.05 -9.79 -12.40
C MET A 190 -17.46 -10.44 -13.67
N GLY A 191 -17.83 -11.69 -13.97
CA GLY A 191 -17.39 -12.40 -15.19
C GLY A 191 -15.96 -12.95 -15.14
N VAL A 192 -15.26 -12.83 -14.01
CA VAL A 192 -13.85 -13.27 -13.86
C VAL A 192 -13.77 -14.52 -12.99
N ASP A 193 -12.96 -15.47 -13.43
CA ASP A 193 -12.71 -16.74 -12.73
C ASP A 193 -11.38 -16.68 -11.97
N PHE A 194 -11.47 -16.73 -10.64
CA PHE A 194 -10.29 -16.71 -9.75
C PHE A 194 -9.80 -18.11 -9.34
N SER A 195 -10.43 -19.20 -9.83
CA SER A 195 -10.08 -20.57 -9.43
C SER A 195 -8.65 -20.99 -9.80
N ALA A 196 -8.04 -20.34 -10.80
CA ALA A 196 -6.67 -20.60 -11.23
C ALA A 196 -5.61 -19.69 -10.57
N TYR A 197 -6.03 -18.74 -9.72
CA TYR A 197 -5.11 -17.85 -9.01
C TYR A 197 -4.54 -18.52 -7.76
N LYS A 198 -3.33 -18.11 -7.36
CA LYS A 198 -2.70 -18.61 -6.13
C LYS A 198 -3.58 -18.32 -4.91
N GLU A 199 -4.11 -19.36 -4.29
CA GLU A 199 -5.14 -19.25 -3.24
C GLU A 199 -4.67 -18.43 -2.04
N SER A 200 -3.40 -18.58 -1.62
CA SER A 200 -2.85 -17.83 -0.48
C SER A 200 -2.89 -16.31 -0.65
N THR A 201 -2.80 -15.79 -1.88
CA THR A 201 -2.98 -14.36 -2.15
C THR A 201 -4.44 -13.94 -2.05
N LEU A 202 -5.36 -14.74 -2.61
CA LEU A 202 -6.80 -14.45 -2.59
C LEU A 202 -7.37 -14.50 -1.17
N ILE A 203 -6.99 -15.51 -0.39
CA ILE A 203 -7.46 -15.71 0.99
C ILE A 203 -7.11 -14.51 1.87
N ARG A 204 -5.90 -13.97 1.73
CA ARG A 204 -5.48 -12.78 2.50
C ARG A 204 -6.38 -11.58 2.20
N ARG A 205 -6.81 -11.41 0.95
CA ARG A 205 -7.76 -10.34 0.56
C ARG A 205 -9.16 -10.60 1.08
N ILE A 206 -9.63 -11.85 0.98
CA ILE A 206 -10.92 -12.26 1.54
C ILE A 206 -10.95 -12.00 3.05
N GLN A 207 -9.92 -12.43 3.79
CA GLN A 207 -9.80 -12.21 5.23
C GLN A 207 -9.74 -10.72 5.61
N ARG A 208 -9.10 -9.90 4.77
CA ARG A 208 -9.10 -8.44 4.93
C ARG A 208 -10.51 -7.86 4.84
N ARG A 209 -11.26 -8.21 3.79
CA ARG A 209 -12.65 -7.78 3.60
C ARG A 209 -13.56 -8.29 4.73
N MET A 210 -13.38 -9.54 5.14
CA MET A 210 -14.02 -10.12 6.32
C MET A 210 -13.74 -9.30 7.59
N THR A 211 -12.51 -8.85 7.80
CA THR A 211 -12.13 -8.00 8.95
C THR A 211 -12.87 -6.66 8.93
N LEU A 212 -13.04 -6.04 7.75
CA LEU A 212 -13.79 -4.79 7.58
C LEU A 212 -15.29 -4.96 7.89
N HIS A 213 -15.86 -6.12 7.55
CA HIS A 213 -17.27 -6.44 7.79
C HIS A 213 -17.54 -7.17 9.10
N ARG A 214 -16.52 -7.37 9.95
CA ARG A 214 -16.64 -8.06 11.24
C ARG A 214 -17.17 -9.50 11.10
N VAL A 215 -16.75 -10.18 10.03
CA VAL A 215 -17.13 -11.56 9.73
C VAL A 215 -15.95 -12.47 10.06
N GLU A 216 -16.14 -13.44 10.95
CA GLU A 216 -15.06 -14.33 11.37
C GLU A 216 -14.98 -15.61 10.54
N LYS A 217 -16.13 -16.12 10.06
CA LYS A 217 -16.20 -17.39 9.32
C LYS A 217 -16.40 -17.15 7.83
N ILE A 218 -15.63 -17.87 7.01
CA ILE A 218 -15.71 -17.75 5.56
C ILE A 218 -17.10 -18.11 5.01
N SER A 219 -17.78 -19.10 5.61
CA SER A 219 -19.15 -19.48 5.28
C SER A 219 -20.17 -18.37 5.52
N GLN A 220 -19.94 -17.51 6.52
CA GLN A 220 -20.77 -16.33 6.77
C GLN A 220 -20.50 -15.27 5.70
N TYR A 221 -19.22 -15.08 5.33
CA TYR A 221 -18.84 -14.11 4.31
C TYR A 221 -19.36 -14.51 2.93
N ALA A 222 -19.27 -15.79 2.55
CA ALA A 222 -19.85 -16.31 1.32
C ALA A 222 -21.36 -16.05 1.23
N ARG A 223 -22.09 -16.14 2.36
CA ARG A 223 -23.52 -15.78 2.40
C ARG A 223 -23.73 -14.28 2.27
N PHE A 224 -22.95 -13.48 3.00
CA PHE A 224 -23.00 -12.02 2.95
C PHE A 224 -22.80 -11.46 1.54
N LEU A 225 -21.87 -12.03 0.77
CA LEU A 225 -21.64 -11.62 -0.63
C LEU A 225 -22.88 -11.82 -1.51
N ARG A 226 -23.65 -12.90 -1.31
CA ARG A 226 -24.85 -13.18 -2.14
C ARG A 226 -25.88 -12.06 -2.06
N ASP A 227 -26.02 -11.48 -0.88
CA ASP A 227 -27.04 -10.46 -0.59
C ASP A 227 -26.49 -9.02 -0.72
N ASN A 228 -25.18 -8.87 -0.96
CA ASN A 228 -24.51 -7.57 -1.00
C ASN A 228 -23.64 -7.38 -2.25
N LYS A 229 -24.27 -6.86 -3.30
CA LYS A 229 -23.61 -6.57 -4.59
C LYS A 229 -22.42 -5.60 -4.45
N LYS A 230 -22.56 -4.56 -3.62
CA LYS A 230 -21.48 -3.58 -3.39
C LYS A 230 -20.24 -4.24 -2.79
N GLU A 231 -20.44 -5.24 -1.93
CA GLU A 231 -19.30 -5.97 -1.38
C GLU A 231 -18.63 -6.89 -2.39
N ILE A 232 -19.38 -7.49 -3.30
CA ILE A 232 -18.78 -8.28 -4.39
C ILE A 232 -17.90 -7.40 -5.27
N GLU A 233 -18.37 -6.19 -5.63
CA GLU A 233 -17.59 -5.20 -6.38
C GLU A 233 -16.32 -4.82 -5.60
N ALA A 234 -16.45 -4.50 -4.31
CA ALA A 234 -15.31 -4.12 -3.49
C ALA A 234 -14.30 -5.25 -3.24
N LEU A 235 -14.77 -6.50 -3.11
CA LEU A 235 -13.92 -7.69 -3.03
C LEU A 235 -13.19 -7.91 -4.36
N PHE A 236 -13.90 -7.79 -5.48
CA PHE A 236 -13.31 -7.91 -6.81
C PHE A 236 -12.17 -6.91 -7.01
N ASP A 237 -12.39 -5.63 -6.68
CA ASP A 237 -11.36 -4.60 -6.76
C ASP A 237 -10.17 -4.90 -5.84
N ASP A 238 -10.42 -5.45 -4.65
CA ASP A 238 -9.36 -5.81 -3.70
C ASP A 238 -8.52 -7.02 -4.16
N LEU A 239 -9.14 -7.96 -4.90
CA LEU A 239 -8.46 -9.13 -5.46
C LEU A 239 -7.57 -8.77 -6.66
N LEU A 240 -7.90 -7.70 -7.39
CA LEU A 240 -7.21 -7.35 -8.64
C LEU A 240 -5.84 -6.66 -8.48
N ILE A 241 -5.32 -6.43 -7.27
CA ILE A 241 -4.02 -5.78 -6.98
C ILE A 241 -3.63 -4.74 -8.04
N ASN A 242 -4.41 -3.67 -8.15
CA ASN A 242 -4.19 -2.62 -9.16
C ASN A 242 -3.13 -1.61 -8.72
N VAL A 243 -1.91 -2.05 -8.41
CA VAL A 243 -0.83 -1.14 -7.95
C VAL A 243 0.44 -1.32 -8.77
N THR A 244 0.71 -0.31 -9.60
CA THR A 244 1.94 -0.09 -10.34
C THR A 244 2.67 1.15 -9.81
N ARG A 245 3.99 1.18 -9.96
CA ARG A 245 4.82 2.36 -9.65
C ARG A 245 5.93 2.47 -10.67
N PHE A 246 6.42 3.69 -10.89
CA PHE A 246 7.60 3.90 -11.71
C PHE A 246 8.80 3.17 -11.10
N PHE A 247 9.56 2.48 -11.95
CA PHE A 247 10.81 1.79 -11.60
C PHE A 247 10.64 0.83 -10.41
N ARG A 248 9.53 0.06 -10.41
CA ARG A 248 9.11 -0.76 -9.26
C ARG A 248 10.21 -1.61 -8.65
N ASP A 249 11.05 -2.20 -9.49
CA ASP A 249 12.30 -2.86 -9.11
C ASP A 249 13.47 -2.05 -9.68
N GLU A 250 13.99 -1.12 -8.87
CA GLU A 250 15.09 -0.25 -9.29
C GLU A 250 16.34 -1.04 -9.68
N ALA A 251 16.62 -2.18 -9.03
CA ALA A 251 17.78 -3.00 -9.33
C ALA A 251 17.64 -3.63 -10.72
N LEU A 252 16.45 -4.15 -11.04
CA LEU A 252 16.11 -4.68 -12.36
C LEU A 252 16.19 -3.59 -13.42
N PHE A 253 15.57 -2.42 -13.22
CA PHE A 253 15.62 -1.32 -14.19
C PHE A 253 17.03 -0.75 -14.36
N ARG A 254 17.84 -0.71 -13.29
CA ARG A 254 19.26 -0.32 -13.36
C ARG A 254 20.07 -1.33 -14.16
N ALA A 255 19.84 -2.63 -13.96
CA ALA A 255 20.48 -3.70 -14.73
C ALA A 255 20.04 -3.66 -16.21
N LEU A 256 18.75 -3.42 -16.45
CA LEU A 256 18.16 -3.27 -17.78
C LEU A 256 18.86 -2.14 -18.55
N LYS A 257 18.93 -0.95 -17.95
CA LYS A 257 19.57 0.24 -18.54
C LYS A 257 21.08 0.07 -18.74
N LYS A 258 21.80 -0.45 -17.74
CA LYS A 258 23.27 -0.50 -17.79
C LYS A 258 23.85 -1.69 -18.55
N ARG A 259 23.14 -2.83 -18.58
CA ARG A 259 23.68 -4.10 -19.12
C ARG A 259 22.90 -4.61 -20.31
N PHE A 260 21.58 -4.80 -20.15
CA PHE A 260 20.80 -5.56 -21.11
C PHE A 260 20.43 -4.76 -22.36
N LEU A 261 19.92 -3.53 -22.20
CA LEU A 261 19.57 -2.68 -23.34
C LEU A 261 20.79 -2.39 -24.23
N PRO A 262 21.96 -1.96 -23.71
CA PRO A 262 23.15 -1.75 -24.55
C PRO A 262 23.59 -3.01 -25.30
N ALA A 263 23.50 -4.19 -24.67
CA ALA A 263 23.85 -5.46 -25.31
C ALA A 263 22.87 -5.83 -26.43
N LEU A 264 21.56 -5.70 -26.19
CA LEU A 264 20.51 -5.95 -27.19
C LEU A 264 20.64 -5.00 -28.40
N LEU A 265 21.04 -3.75 -28.15
CA LEU A 265 21.23 -2.75 -29.20
C LEU A 265 22.48 -2.97 -30.05
N LYS A 266 23.56 -3.54 -29.47
CA LYS A 266 24.79 -3.90 -30.21
C LYS A 266 24.61 -5.12 -31.12
N ASN A 267 23.72 -6.05 -30.76
CA ASN A 267 23.55 -7.34 -31.43
C ASN A 267 22.51 -7.32 -32.57
N LYS A 268 22.36 -6.19 -33.28
CA LYS A 268 21.39 -6.08 -34.37
C LYS A 268 22.03 -6.45 -35.72
N SER A 269 21.33 -7.31 -36.48
CA SER A 269 21.75 -7.75 -37.81
C SER A 269 21.86 -6.56 -38.77
N LYS A 270 22.91 -6.53 -39.60
CA LYS A 270 23.17 -5.45 -40.57
C LYS A 270 22.14 -5.37 -41.70
N ASP A 271 21.34 -6.42 -41.90
CA ASP A 271 20.45 -6.58 -43.05
C ASP A 271 19.02 -6.05 -42.84
N ARG A 272 18.67 -5.52 -41.66
CA ARG A 272 17.35 -4.93 -41.39
C ARG A 272 17.46 -3.61 -40.62
N GLN A 273 16.48 -2.73 -40.82
CA GLN A 273 16.35 -1.56 -39.95
C GLN A 273 16.22 -2.03 -38.49
N PRO A 274 16.95 -1.39 -37.56
CA PRO A 274 16.99 -1.83 -36.17
C PRO A 274 15.65 -1.55 -35.48
N GLU A 275 14.82 -2.56 -35.29
CA GLU A 275 13.56 -2.48 -34.54
C GLU A 275 13.75 -2.98 -33.10
N LEU A 276 13.09 -2.37 -32.11
CA LEU A 276 13.04 -2.87 -30.74
C LEU A 276 11.57 -3.00 -30.30
N ARG A 277 11.15 -4.22 -30.00
CA ARG A 277 9.78 -4.49 -29.52
C ARG A 277 9.83 -4.89 -28.06
N ALA A 278 9.00 -4.26 -27.25
CA ALA A 278 8.82 -4.58 -25.85
C ALA A 278 7.35 -4.88 -25.57
N TRP A 279 7.10 -5.88 -24.72
CA TRP A 279 5.76 -6.23 -24.26
C TRP A 279 5.73 -6.19 -22.73
N VAL A 280 4.77 -5.46 -22.19
CA VAL A 280 4.52 -5.35 -20.75
C VAL A 280 3.12 -5.88 -20.49
N PRO A 281 2.95 -7.20 -20.25
CA PRO A 281 1.66 -7.78 -19.93
C PRO A 281 1.18 -7.31 -18.55
N GLY A 282 -0.12 -7.02 -18.41
CA GLY A 282 -0.71 -6.63 -17.12
C GLY A 282 -0.24 -5.27 -16.60
N CYS A 283 -0.12 -4.27 -17.48
CA CYS A 283 0.49 -2.97 -17.15
C CYS A 283 -0.34 -2.05 -16.23
N ALA A 284 -1.54 -2.44 -15.82
CA ALA A 284 -2.46 -1.66 -14.98
C ALA A 284 -2.58 -0.18 -15.43
N SER A 285 -2.13 0.79 -14.63
CA SER A 285 -2.15 2.23 -14.97
C SER A 285 -0.96 2.69 -15.84
N GLY A 286 -0.02 1.80 -16.18
CA GLY A 286 0.98 2.01 -17.22
C GLY A 286 2.35 2.51 -16.74
N GLU A 287 2.56 2.75 -15.44
CA GLU A 287 3.84 3.28 -14.93
C GLU A 287 5.04 2.40 -15.30
N GLU A 288 4.88 1.07 -15.35
CA GLU A 288 5.94 0.15 -15.77
C GLU A 288 6.28 0.29 -17.26
N VAL A 289 5.26 0.50 -18.10
CA VAL A 289 5.43 0.77 -19.54
C VAL A 289 6.23 2.05 -19.73
N TYR A 290 5.89 3.10 -18.98
CA TYR A 290 6.62 4.35 -19.03
C TYR A 290 8.03 4.23 -18.48
N SER A 291 8.26 3.49 -17.39
CA SER A 291 9.62 3.24 -16.89
C SER A 291 10.50 2.52 -17.90
N LEU A 292 9.93 1.54 -18.61
CA LEU A 292 10.64 0.85 -19.69
C LEU A 292 10.94 1.81 -20.84
N ALA A 293 9.96 2.61 -21.26
CA ALA A 293 10.14 3.62 -22.31
C ALA A 293 11.24 4.62 -21.93
N ILE A 294 11.24 5.15 -20.69
CA ILE A 294 12.28 6.05 -20.18
C ILE A 294 13.66 5.38 -20.27
N CYS A 295 13.81 4.15 -19.79
CA CYS A 295 15.08 3.42 -19.86
C CYS A 295 15.57 3.22 -21.31
N ILE A 296 14.67 2.92 -22.24
CA ILE A 296 15.00 2.80 -23.66
C ILE A 296 15.48 4.16 -24.20
N LEU A 297 14.69 5.22 -24.01
CA LEU A 297 15.02 6.57 -24.47
C LEU A 297 16.39 7.04 -23.94
N GLU A 298 16.63 6.87 -22.65
CA GLU A 298 17.90 7.27 -22.01
C GLU A 298 19.09 6.44 -22.50
N THR A 299 18.88 5.17 -22.85
CA THR A 299 19.95 4.32 -23.39
C THR A 299 20.27 4.69 -24.85
N LEU A 300 19.26 5.11 -25.61
CA LEU A 300 19.41 5.47 -27.03
C LEU A 300 19.98 6.86 -27.25
N GLY A 301 19.66 7.83 -26.38
CA GLY A 301 20.13 9.21 -26.52
C GLY A 301 19.90 9.77 -27.92
N SER A 302 20.96 10.26 -28.56
CA SER A 302 20.92 10.80 -29.94
C SER A 302 20.68 9.74 -31.04
N GLY A 303 20.77 8.45 -30.72
CA GLY A 303 20.47 7.34 -31.62
C GLY A 303 18.98 7.08 -31.84
N LEU A 304 18.11 7.79 -31.12
CA LEU A 304 16.66 7.62 -31.18
C LEU A 304 16.09 7.82 -32.61
N SER A 305 16.63 8.79 -33.35
CA SER A 305 16.20 9.10 -34.72
C SER A 305 16.51 7.99 -35.73
N LYS A 306 17.32 7.00 -35.34
CA LYS A 306 17.75 5.89 -36.19
C LYS A 306 17.01 4.58 -35.90
N MET A 307 16.03 4.59 -34.98
CA MET A 307 15.30 3.40 -34.54
C MET A 307 13.80 3.55 -34.79
N ARG A 308 13.16 2.45 -35.21
CA ARG A 308 11.70 2.31 -35.30
C ARG A 308 11.20 1.43 -34.19
#